data_AF-A0AAV4ZQ79-F1
#
_entry.id   AF-A0AAV4ZQ79-F1
#
_cell.length_a   1.000
_cell.length_b   1.000
_cell.length_c   1.000
_cell.angle_alpha   90.00
_cell.angle_beta   90.00
_cell.angle_gamma   90.00
#
_symmetry.space_group_name_H-M   'P 1'
#
loop_
_entity.id
_entity.type
_entity.pdbx_description
1 polymer ?
#
loop_
_entity_poly.entity_id
_entity_poly.type
_entity_poly.pdbx_seq_one_letter_code
_entity_poly.pdbx_strand_id
1 'polypeptide(L)'
;MTGSDEGAQSGAVARAMAPEQSRAARGLLGWSEADLARKVGLDERFVRDFEAGYGDPPAGQIEALRSALASAGAVFTDLPTPGVRLDAKGQGEGTRLQDLTTENDR
;
A
#
# COMPACT_ATOMS: atom_id res chain seq x y z
N MET A 1 -15.56 5.49 -34.26
CA MET A 1 -14.60 4.81 -33.37
C MET A 1 -13.88 5.91 -32.61
N THR A 2 -14.43 6.31 -31.47
CA THR A 2 -13.99 7.46 -30.68
C THR A 2 -12.75 7.07 -29.87
N GLY A 3 -11.68 7.86 -30.01
CA GLY A 3 -10.40 7.65 -29.33
C GLY A 3 -10.58 7.50 -27.83
N SER A 4 -10.00 6.43 -27.28
CA SER A 4 -9.99 6.08 -25.86
C SER A 4 -8.71 6.60 -25.19
N ASP A 5 -8.30 7.83 -25.50
CA ASP A 5 -6.98 8.35 -25.13
C ASP A 5 -7.06 9.78 -24.58
N GLU A 6 -7.85 9.98 -23.52
CA GLU A 6 -7.79 11.19 -22.71
C GLU A 6 -7.93 10.83 -21.22
N GLY A 7 -6.80 10.53 -20.60
CA GLY A 7 -6.68 10.31 -19.15
C GLY A 7 -5.31 10.67 -18.61
N ALA A 8 -4.59 11.58 -19.28
CA ALA A 8 -3.34 12.14 -18.77
C ALA A 8 -3.59 13.53 -18.19
N GLN A 9 -3.98 13.60 -16.91
CA GLN A 9 -3.77 14.80 -16.11
C GLN A 9 -2.57 14.60 -15.20
N SER A 10 -1.44 15.15 -15.65
CA SER A 10 -0.24 15.42 -14.86
C SER A 10 -0.34 16.79 -14.21
N GLY A 11 0.08 16.92 -12.93
CA GLY A 11 0.49 18.23 -12.39
C GLY A 11 0.51 18.39 -10.87
N ALA A 12 1.63 17.97 -10.23
CA ALA A 12 2.13 18.36 -8.89
C ALA A 12 1.26 17.98 -7.66
N VAL A 13 1.74 17.20 -6.69
CA VAL A 13 3.01 17.35 -5.95
C VAL A 13 3.57 15.99 -5.51
N ALA A 14 4.88 15.84 -5.58
CA ALA A 14 5.64 14.74 -5.01
C ALA A 14 5.25 14.50 -3.54
N ARG A 15 4.53 13.38 -3.28
CA ARG A 15 4.32 12.67 -1.99
C ARG A 15 3.08 11.76 -2.02
N ALA A 16 2.16 11.94 -2.96
CA ALA A 16 0.97 11.10 -3.06
C ALA A 16 1.34 9.65 -3.42
N MET A 17 0.68 8.67 -2.79
CA MET A 17 0.85 7.24 -3.08
C MET A 17 0.19 6.93 -4.42
N ALA A 18 0.91 6.25 -5.32
CA ALA A 18 0.31 5.80 -6.58
C ALA A 18 -0.66 4.61 -6.36
N PRO A 19 -1.70 4.46 -7.19
CA PRO A 19 -2.63 3.32 -7.13
C PRO A 19 -1.92 1.95 -7.15
N GLU A 20 -0.88 1.82 -7.96
CA GLU A 20 -0.04 0.61 -8.07
C GLU A 20 0.66 0.30 -6.75
N GLN A 21 1.14 1.34 -6.05
CA GLN A 21 1.80 1.18 -4.77
C GLN A 21 0.81 0.77 -3.67
N SER A 22 -0.43 1.27 -3.70
CA SER A 22 -1.49 0.80 -2.78
C SER A 22 -1.74 -0.70 -2.93
N ARG A 23 -1.95 -1.16 -4.18
CA ARG A 23 -2.16 -2.58 -4.48
C ARG A 23 -0.98 -3.43 -4.06
N ALA A 24 0.24 -3.00 -4.37
CA ALA A 24 1.46 -3.71 -3.99
C ALA A 24 1.60 -3.79 -2.46
N ALA A 25 1.37 -2.69 -1.73
CA ALA A 25 1.41 -2.67 -0.27
C ALA A 25 0.37 -3.61 0.34
N ARG A 26 -0.88 -3.59 -0.13
CA ARG A 26 -1.91 -4.54 0.32
C ARG A 26 -1.52 -5.99 0.04
N GLY A 27 -1.00 -6.27 -1.16
CA GLY A 27 -0.55 -7.61 -1.52
C GLY A 27 0.56 -8.11 -0.58
N LEU A 28 1.52 -7.25 -0.26
CA LEU A 28 2.58 -7.55 0.70
C LEU A 28 2.05 -7.78 2.12
N LEU A 29 1.06 -7.01 2.55
CA LEU A 29 0.44 -7.12 3.88
C LEU A 29 -0.62 -8.22 3.97
N GLY A 30 -1.02 -8.84 2.85
CA GLY A 30 -2.13 -9.79 2.79
C GLY A 30 -3.50 -9.17 3.07
N TRP A 31 -3.67 -7.86 2.83
CA TRP A 31 -4.91 -7.14 3.13
C TRP A 31 -5.87 -7.12 1.93
N SER A 32 -7.17 -7.33 2.20
CA SER A 32 -8.22 -7.03 1.23
C SER A 32 -8.49 -5.52 1.11
N GLU A 33 -9.21 -5.10 0.07
CA GLU A 33 -9.69 -3.72 -0.08
C GLU A 33 -10.56 -3.31 1.12
N ALA A 34 -11.43 -4.21 1.57
CA ALA A 34 -12.26 -4.03 2.77
C ALA A 34 -11.43 -3.89 4.06
N ASP A 35 -10.31 -4.61 4.19
CA ASP A 35 -9.42 -4.47 5.35
C ASP A 35 -8.76 -3.10 5.41
N LEU A 36 -8.24 -2.64 4.27
CA LEU A 36 -7.65 -1.32 4.17
C LEU A 36 -8.70 -0.26 4.48
N ALA A 37 -9.87 -0.33 3.82
CA ALA A 37 -10.99 0.58 4.02
C ALA A 37 -11.41 0.68 5.50
N ARG A 38 -11.57 -0.46 6.18
CA ARG A 38 -11.89 -0.49 7.63
C ARG A 38 -10.81 0.14 8.49
N LYS A 39 -9.53 -0.04 8.17
CA LYS A 39 -8.40 0.52 8.94
C LYS A 39 -8.29 2.03 8.80
N VAL A 40 -8.62 2.60 7.64
CA VAL A 40 -8.64 4.05 7.43
C VAL A 40 -10.00 4.69 7.71
N GLY A 41 -11.06 3.91 7.91
CA GLY A 41 -12.43 4.41 8.09
C GLY A 41 -13.03 4.97 6.79
N LEU A 42 -12.63 4.43 5.63
CA LEU A 42 -13.17 4.80 4.31
C LEU A 42 -14.09 3.72 3.77
N ASP A 43 -14.81 4.03 2.69
CA ASP A 43 -15.64 3.07 1.97
C ASP A 43 -14.75 2.12 1.14
N GLU A 44 -15.11 0.83 1.07
CA GLU A 44 -14.42 -0.15 0.24
C GLU A 44 -14.42 0.24 -1.24
N ARG A 45 -15.52 0.83 -1.73
CA ARG A 45 -15.63 1.32 -3.11
C ARG A 45 -14.62 2.44 -3.37
N PHE A 46 -14.38 3.29 -2.38
CA PHE A 46 -13.38 4.35 -2.51
C PHE A 46 -11.98 3.77 -2.71
N VAL A 47 -11.60 2.75 -1.92
CA VAL A 47 -10.30 2.08 -2.07
C VAL A 47 -10.19 1.42 -3.45
N ARG A 48 -11.24 0.73 -3.90
CA ARG A 48 -11.27 0.09 -5.22
C ARG A 48 -11.14 1.10 -6.37
N ASP A 49 -11.90 2.20 -6.31
CA ASP A 49 -11.91 3.21 -7.37
C ASP A 49 -10.55 3.93 -7.43
N PHE A 50 -9.98 4.27 -6.27
CA PHE A 50 -8.61 4.79 -6.17
C PHE A 50 -7.58 3.82 -6.75
N GLU A 51 -7.63 2.54 -6.39
CA GLU A 51 -6.70 1.55 -6.90
C GLU A 51 -6.87 1.31 -8.40
N ALA A 52 -8.08 1.40 -8.93
CA ALA A 52 -8.35 1.31 -10.37
C ALA A 52 -7.94 2.59 -11.14
N GLY A 53 -7.49 3.64 -10.44
CA GLY A 53 -7.12 4.92 -11.06
C GLY A 53 -8.33 5.75 -11.50
N TYR A 54 -9.52 5.45 -10.96
CA TYR A 54 -10.73 6.20 -11.23
C TYR A 54 -10.92 7.35 -10.24
N GLY A 55 -11.25 8.52 -10.78
CA GLY A 55 -11.57 9.72 -10.01
C GLY A 55 -10.35 10.54 -9.56
N ASP A 56 -10.62 11.60 -8.80
CA ASP A 56 -9.62 12.47 -8.18
C ASP A 56 -9.81 12.44 -6.65
N PRO A 57 -9.25 11.44 -5.96
CA PRO A 57 -9.43 11.29 -4.53
C PRO A 57 -8.74 12.44 -3.76
N PRO A 58 -9.39 13.00 -2.73
CA PRO A 58 -8.79 14.04 -1.91
C PRO A 58 -7.43 13.62 -1.35
N ALA A 59 -6.43 14.49 -1.46
CA ALA A 59 -5.06 14.20 -1.01
C ALA A 59 -4.98 13.72 0.45
N GLY A 60 -5.86 14.20 1.33
CA GLY A 60 -5.92 13.74 2.73
C GLY A 60 -6.33 12.27 2.89
N GLN A 61 -7.18 11.75 2.01
CA GLN A 61 -7.57 10.33 2.02
C GLN A 61 -6.47 9.44 1.49
N ILE A 62 -5.73 9.89 0.46
CA ILE A 62 -4.55 9.19 -0.05
C ILE A 62 -3.47 9.09 1.04
N GLU A 63 -3.24 10.18 1.79
CA GLU A 63 -2.28 10.17 2.90
C GLU A 63 -2.74 9.25 4.04
N ALA A 64 -4.04 9.20 4.36
CA ALA A 64 -4.57 8.26 5.33
C ALA A 64 -4.33 6.80 4.92
N LEU A 65 -4.55 6.46 3.64
CA LEU A 65 -4.23 5.13 3.08
C LEU A 65 -2.74 4.82 3.19
N ARG A 66 -1.88 5.74 2.73
CA ARG A 66 -0.42 5.60 2.80
C ARG A 66 0.05 5.39 4.25
N SER A 67 -0.46 6.19 5.17
CA SER A 67 -0.11 6.12 6.60
C SER A 67 -0.54 4.81 7.25
N ALA A 68 -1.75 4.31 6.94
CA ALA A 68 -2.22 3.03 7.48
C ALA A 68 -1.38 1.85 6.99
N LEU A 69 -1.04 1.84 5.69
CA LEU A 69 -0.15 0.84 5.10
C LEU A 69 1.27 0.95 5.69
N ALA A 70 1.78 2.16 5.84
CA ALA A 70 3.09 2.40 6.43
C ALA A 70 3.18 1.97 7.90
N SER A 71 2.13 2.23 8.68
CA SER A 71 2.04 1.79 10.07
C SER A 71 2.00 0.27 10.22
N ALA A 72 1.56 -0.44 9.18
CA ALA A 72 1.59 -1.90 9.14
C ALA A 72 2.92 -2.48 8.63
N GLY A 73 3.88 -1.63 8.28
CA GLY A 73 5.23 -2.03 7.86
C GLY A 73 5.48 -1.92 6.35
N ALA A 74 4.55 -1.37 5.56
CA ALA A 74 4.83 -1.09 4.15
C ALA A 74 5.70 0.18 4.01
N VAL A 75 6.86 0.06 3.39
CA VAL A 75 7.73 1.20 3.10
C VAL A 75 7.67 1.53 1.63
N PHE A 76 7.23 2.75 1.34
CA PHE A 76 7.10 3.28 0.00
C PHE A 76 8.41 3.90 -0.46
N THR A 77 8.79 3.61 -1.71
CA THR A 77 9.85 4.32 -2.43
C THR A 77 9.20 5.12 -3.54
N ASP A 78 9.52 6.40 -3.63
CA ASP A 78 9.04 7.26 -4.70
C ASP A 78 10.06 7.24 -5.87
N LEU A 79 10.13 8.31 -6.67
CA LEU A 79 11.00 8.40 -7.84
C LEU A 79 12.50 8.26 -7.50
N PRO A 80 13.34 7.77 -8.45
CA PRO A 80 13.03 7.43 -9.84
C PRO A 80 12.41 6.03 -10.04
N THR A 81 12.40 5.21 -9.00
CA THR A 81 11.87 3.83 -9.03
C THR A 81 10.77 3.67 -7.98
N PRO A 82 9.51 4.03 -8.34
CA PRO A 82 8.37 3.84 -7.47
C PRO A 82 8.23 2.38 -7.06
N GLY A 83 8.05 2.13 -5.78
CA GLY A 83 8.00 0.77 -5.25
C GLY A 83 7.45 0.70 -3.84
N VAL A 84 7.26 -0.52 -3.38
CA VAL A 84 6.87 -0.85 -2.00
C VAL A 84 7.67 -2.06 -1.54
N ARG A 85 8.16 -1.99 -0.31
CA ARG A 85 8.81 -3.12 0.39
C ARG A 85 8.19 -3.31 1.76
N LEU A 86 8.32 -4.49 2.36
CA LEU A 86 8.02 -4.67 3.78
C LEU A 86 9.26 -4.35 4.61
N ASP A 87 9.09 -3.59 5.68
CA ASP A 87 10.07 -3.56 6.75
C ASP A 87 9.93 -4.85 7.57
N ALA A 88 11.03 -5.60 7.67
CA ALA A 88 11.11 -6.88 8.37
C ALA A 88 10.83 -6.76 9.88
N LYS A 89 10.63 -5.54 10.41
CA LYS A 89 10.21 -5.31 11.79
C LYS A 89 8.73 -5.64 12.07
N GLY A 90 7.89 -5.83 11.04
CA GLY A 90 6.44 -5.97 11.19
C GLY A 90 5.88 -7.40 11.10
N GLN A 91 6.65 -8.39 10.66
CA GLN A 91 6.25 -9.80 10.69
C GLN A 91 7.29 -10.59 11.47
N GLY A 92 6.81 -11.35 12.44
CA GLY A 92 7.58 -11.87 13.56
C GLY A 92 8.85 -12.61 13.16
N GLU A 93 9.79 -12.61 14.10
CA GLU A 93 10.66 -13.74 14.42
C GLU A 93 10.59 -14.90 13.42
N GLY A 94 11.25 -14.74 12.27
CA GLY A 94 12.04 -15.86 11.81
C GLY A 94 13.08 -16.05 12.89
N THR A 95 12.95 -17.09 13.71
CA THR A 95 14.02 -17.52 14.62
C THR A 95 15.30 -17.48 13.80
N ARG A 96 16.21 -16.55 14.13
CA ARG A 96 17.44 -16.43 13.35
C ARG A 96 18.12 -17.78 13.41
N LEU A 97 18.86 -18.15 12.36
CA LEU A 97 19.53 -19.47 12.31
C LEU A 97 20.38 -19.76 13.57
N GLN A 98 20.83 -18.71 14.25
CA GLN A 98 21.60 -18.72 15.50
C GLN A 98 20.77 -18.94 16.78
N ASP A 99 19.44 -18.82 16.72
CA ASP A 99 18.50 -18.99 17.85
C ASP A 99 17.73 -20.32 17.76
N LEU A 100 18.06 -21.18 16.78
CA LEU A 100 17.57 -22.56 16.67
C LEU A 100 18.26 -23.45 17.71
N THR A 101 17.74 -23.45 18.93
CA THR A 101 18.16 -24.40 19.96
C THR A 101 17.21 -25.61 19.97
N THR A 102 17.76 -26.79 20.26
CA THR A 102 16.99 -28.05 20.40
C THR A 102 15.91 -27.97 21.50
N GLU A 103 15.92 -26.93 22.34
CA GLU A 103 14.98 -26.76 23.45
C GLU A 103 13.66 -26.11 23.05
N ASN A 104 13.55 -25.51 21.85
CA ASN A 104 12.31 -24.89 21.35
C ASN A 104 11.39 -25.85 20.56
N ASP A 105 11.78 -27.13 20.40
CA ASP A 105 11.00 -28.17 19.70
C ASP A 105 10.05 -28.97 20.63
N ARG A 106 9.53 -28.37 21.72
CA ARG A 106 8.59 -29.04 22.64
C ARG A 106 7.13 -28.62 22.49
#